data_AF-A0A656H9Y5-F1
#
_entry.id   AF-A0A656H9Y5-F1
#
_cell.length_a   1.000
_cell.length_b   1.000
_cell.length_c   1.000
_cell.angle_alpha   90.00
_cell.angle_beta   90.00
_cell.angle_gamma   90.00
#
_symmetry.space_group_name_H-M   'P 1'
#
loop_
_entity.id
_entity.type
_entity.pdbx_description
1 polymer ?
#
loop_
_entity_poly.entity_id
_entity_poly.type
_entity_poly.pdbx_seq_one_letter_code
_entity_poly.pdbx_strand_id
1 'polypeptide(L)' 'MPEAKLTLRRKARYDDGAIREMVIWELPESVPGSQHSYKYRFFYGKDGKRIIGYDNERGKGDHKHVNDVEIPYTFTSFGS' A
#
# COMPACT_ATOMS: atom_id res chain seq x y z
N MET A 1 -22.38 7.20 -8.40
CA MET A 1 -21.42 6.22 -7.86
C MET A 1 -20.59 6.97 -6.84
N PRO A 2 -20.41 6.51 -5.60
CA PRO A 2 -19.54 7.21 -4.67
C PRO A 2 -18.10 7.13 -5.19
N GLU A 3 -17.39 8.25 -5.18
CA GLU A 3 -16.02 8.35 -5.67
C GLU A 3 -15.03 7.87 -4.61
N ALA A 4 -13.85 7.41 -5.04
CA ALA A 4 -12.78 7.08 -4.11
C ALA A 4 -12.29 8.34 -3.39
N LYS A 5 -12.18 8.29 -2.06
CA LYS A 5 -11.68 9.39 -1.22
C LYS A 5 -10.21 9.18 -0.88
N LEU A 6 -9.36 10.14 -1.20
CA LEU A 6 -7.96 10.12 -0.75
C LEU A 6 -7.91 10.40 0.76
N THR A 7 -7.47 9.41 1.54
CA THR A 7 -7.39 9.51 3.01
C THR A 7 -5.98 9.86 3.47
N LEU A 8 -4.97 9.32 2.80
CA LEU A 8 -3.58 9.57 3.15
C LEU A 8 -2.71 9.64 1.90
N ARG A 9 -1.84 10.65 1.83
CA ARG A 9 -0.72 10.69 0.88
C ARG A 9 0.49 11.26 1.58
N ARG A 10 1.52 10.44 1.78
CA ARG A 10 2.78 10.84 2.41
C ARG A 10 3.95 10.34 1.60
N LYS A 11 4.93 11.21 1.38
CA LYS A 11 6.21 10.87 0.77
C LYS A 11 7.32 11.45 1.63
N ALA A 12 8.34 10.64 1.91
CA ALA A 12 9.54 11.05 2.63
C ALA A 12 10.76 10.57 1.86
N ARG A 13 11.80 11.40 1.85
CA ARG A 13 13.14 11.04 1.40
C ARG A 13 14.07 11.16 2.61
N TYR A 14 14.90 10.16 2.82
CA TYR A 14 15.84 10.09 3.92
C TYR A 14 17.24 10.50 3.45
N ASP A 15 18.11 10.86 4.40
CA ASP A 15 19.48 11.35 4.13
C ASP A 15 20.35 10.30 3.42
N ASP A 16 20.07 9.02 3.64
CA ASP A 16 20.74 7.91 2.98
C ASP A 16 20.24 7.67 1.54
N GLY A 17 19.31 8.48 1.04
CA GLY A 17 18.70 8.36 -0.28
C GLY A 17 17.50 7.43 -0.35
N ALA A 18 17.12 6.76 0.73
CA ALA A 18 15.90 5.95 0.75
C ALA A 18 14.64 6.81 0.58
N ILE A 19 13.60 6.21 0.01
CA ILE A 19 12.30 6.83 -0.22
C ILE A 19 11.23 5.96 0.43
N ARG A 20 10.34 6.61 1.20
CA ARG A 20 9.09 6.03 1.66
C ARG A 20 7.92 6.77 1.01
N GLU A 21 7.02 6.05 0.39
CA GLU A 21 5.79 6.59 -0.18
C GLU A 21 4.59 5.75 0.25
N MET A 22 3.53 6.42 0.71
CA MET A 22 2.31 5.78 1.19
C MET A 22 1.11 6.55 0.65
N VAL A 23 0.20 5.83 0.01
CA VAL A 23 -1.07 6.37 -0.48
C VAL A 23 -2.19 5.42 -0.10
N ILE A 24 -3.26 5.97 0.48
CA ILE A 24 -4.44 5.22 0.92
C ILE A 24 -5.69 5.95 0.46
N TRP A 25 -6.57 5.20 -0.20
CA TRP A 25 -7.89 5.63 -0.61
C TRP A 25 -8.95 4.81 0.11
N GLU A 26 -10.01 5.47 0.56
CA GLU A 26 -11.26 4.84 0.94
C GLU A 26 -12.13 4.69 -0.32
N LEU A 27 -12.62 3.49 -0.55
CA LEU A 27 -13.43 3.10 -1.70
C LEU A 27 -14.89 2.86 -1.26
N PRO A 28 -15.86 3.04 -2.17
CA PRO A 28 -17.25 2.63 -1.91
C PRO A 28 -17.40 1.11 -1.73
N GLU A 29 -16.55 0.32 -2.38
CA GLU A 29 -16.54 -1.15 -2.36
C GLU A 29 -15.10 -1.64 -2.20
N SER A 30 -14.93 -2.79 -1.54
CA SER A 30 -13.60 -3.37 -1.34
C SER A 30 -12.94 -3.75 -2.66
N VAL A 31 -11.61 -3.70 -2.69
CA VAL A 31 -10.86 -4.32 -3.78
C VAL A 31 -11.15 -5.83 -3.77
N PRO A 32 -11.52 -6.47 -4.89
CA PRO A 32 -11.78 -7.91 -4.90
C PRO A 32 -10.57 -8.69 -4.38
N GLY A 33 -10.78 -9.47 -3.32
CA GLY A 33 -9.74 -10.19 -2.57
C GLY A 33 -9.39 -9.56 -1.22
N SER A 34 -9.79 -8.30 -0.95
CA SER A 34 -9.63 -7.63 0.34
C SER A 34 -10.94 -7.63 1.13
N GLN A 35 -10.84 -7.67 2.47
CA GLN A 35 -11.99 -7.66 3.39
C GLN A 35 -12.32 -6.27 3.95
N HIS A 36 -11.80 -5.20 3.32
CA HIS A 36 -11.96 -3.83 3.75
C HIS A 36 -12.14 -2.88 2.57
N SER A 37 -12.69 -1.69 2.84
CA SER A 37 -12.98 -0.67 1.84
C SER A 37 -11.79 0.24 1.49
N TYR A 38 -10.56 -0.16 1.79
CA TYR A 38 -9.36 0.62 1.44
C TYR A 38 -8.64 0.06 0.21
N LYS A 39 -8.16 0.95 -0.64
CA LYS A 39 -7.08 0.67 -1.59
C LYS A 39 -5.82 1.35 -1.10
N TYR A 40 -4.70 0.66 -1.11
CA TYR A 40 -3.46 1.22 -0.60
C TYR A 40 -2.25 0.83 -1.42
N ARG A 41 -1.22 1.66 -1.32
CA ARG A 41 0.13 1.37 -1.79
C ARG A 41 1.13 1.96 -0.81
N PHE A 42 2.01 1.12 -0.31
CA PHE A 42 3.19 1.46 0.44
C PHE A 42 4.43 1.03 -0.34
N PHE A 43 5.40 1.92 -0.44
CA PHE A 43 6.71 1.67 -0.99
C PHE A 43 7.77 2.15 -0.01
N TYR A 44 8.76 1.30 0.23
CA TYR A 44 10.02 1.67 0.83
C TYR A 44 11.16 1.07 0.01
N GLY A 45 12.09 1.91 -0.41
CA GLY A 45 13.16 1.50 -1.32
C GLY A 45 14.26 2.54 -1.46
N LYS A 46 15.34 2.15 -2.11
CA LYS A 46 16.53 2.98 -2.33
C LYS A 46 17.13 2.61 -3.68
N ASP A 47 17.72 3.60 -4.36
CA ASP A 47 18.40 3.43 -5.66
C ASP A 47 17.55 2.69 -6.71
N GLY A 48 16.26 3.04 -6.78
CA GLY A 48 15.30 2.44 -7.70
C GLY A 48 14.82 1.03 -7.34
N LYS A 49 15.34 0.43 -6.26
CA LYS A 49 14.95 -0.91 -5.81
C LYS A 49 13.94 -0.85 -4.67
N ARG A 50 12.88 -1.65 -4.76
CA ARG A 50 11.91 -1.85 -3.68
C ARG A 50 12.49 -2.81 -2.66
N ILE A 51 12.54 -2.39 -1.40
CA ILE A 51 12.97 -3.23 -0.27
C ILE A 51 11.75 -3.77 0.45
N ILE A 52 10.76 -2.92 0.73
CA ILE A 52 9.47 -3.31 1.32
C ILE A 52 8.33 -2.65 0.52
N GLY A 53 7.25 -3.39 0.30
CA GLY A 53 6.00 -2.86 -0.22
C GLY A 53 4.79 -3.49 0.46
N TYR A 54 3.67 -2.77 0.45
CA TYR A 54 2.36 -3.32 0.78
C TYR A 54 1.36 -2.74 -0.21
N ASP A 55 0.51 -3.57 -0.78
CA ASP A 55 -0.59 -3.15 -1.63
C ASP A 55 -1.69 -4.20 -1.61
N ASN A 56 -2.82 -3.83 -2.21
CA ASN A 56 -3.89 -4.75 -2.50
C ASN A 56 -4.24 -4.73 -3.98
N GLU A 57 -4.13 -5.90 -4.61
CA GLU A 57 -4.32 -6.09 -6.04
C GLU A 57 -5.61 -6.88 -6.29
N ARG A 58 -6.39 -6.45 -7.27
CA ARG A 58 -7.62 -7.13 -7.67
C ARG A 58 -7.31 -8.58 -8.01
N GLY A 59 -7.98 -9.51 -7.32
CA GLY A 59 -7.84 -10.95 -7.54
C GLY A 59 -6.79 -11.63 -6.66
N LYS A 60 -5.87 -10.87 -6.05
CA LYS A 60 -4.92 -11.37 -5.05
C LYS A 60 -5.30 -10.97 -3.62
N GLY A 61 -5.92 -9.80 -3.48
CA GLY A 61 -6.15 -9.17 -2.19
C GLY A 61 -4.87 -8.54 -1.64
N ASP A 62 -4.81 -8.52 -0.31
CA ASP A 62 -3.77 -7.84 0.46
C ASP A 62 -2.46 -8.65 0.46
N HIS A 63 -1.36 -8.01 0.11
CA HIS A 63 -0.06 -8.66 0.11
C HIS A 63 1.07 -7.68 0.44
N LYS A 64 2.22 -8.25 0.79
CA LYS A 64 3.46 -7.51 1.03
C LYS A 64 4.55 -8.01 0.10
N HIS A 65 5.45 -7.09 -0.23
CA HIS A 65 6.66 -7.35 -0.99
C HIS A 65 7.85 -7.19 -0.06
N VAL A 66 8.72 -8.20 0.00
CA VAL A 66 10.00 -8.14 0.70
C VAL A 66 11.07 -8.44 -0.34
N ASN A 67 11.76 -7.39 -0.78
CA ASN A 67 12.57 -7.39 -2.00
C ASN A 67 11.73 -7.90 -3.20
N ASP A 68 12.11 -9.03 -3.78
CA ASP A 68 11.45 -9.66 -4.94
C ASP A 68 10.43 -10.73 -4.54
N VAL A 69 10.20 -10.95 -3.23
CA VAL A 69 9.28 -11.98 -2.73
C VAL A 69 7.92 -11.37 -2.38
N GLU A 70 6.86 -11.90 -2.99
CA GLU A 70 5.47 -11.56 -2.70
C GLU A 70 4.87 -12.56 -1.71
N ILE A 71 4.20 -12.06 -0.66
CA ILE A 71 3.61 -12.90 0.40
C ILE A 71 2.24 -12.34 0.77
N PRO A 72 1.21 -13.20 0.98
CA PRO A 72 -0.08 -12.76 1.51
C PRO A 72 0.07 -11.98 2.82
N TYR A 73 -0.76 -10.96 3.00
CA TYR A 73 -0.75 -10.12 4.18
C TYR A 73 -2.20 -9.85 4.61
N THR A 74 -2.48 -9.86 5.92
CA THR A 74 -3.80 -9.46 6.41
C THR A 74 -3.74 -8.01 6.87
N PHE A 75 -4.47 -7.15 6.18
CA PHE A 75 -4.60 -5.76 6.59
C PHE A 75 -5.36 -5.64 7.92
N THR A 76 -4.89 -4.74 8.78
CA THR A 76 -5.46 -4.51 10.12
C THR A 76 -5.98 -3.09 10.27
N SER A 77 -5.09 -2.10 10.21
CA SER A 77 -5.43 -0.68 10.31
C SER A 77 -4.33 0.20 9.71
N PHE A 78 -4.65 1.48 9.51
CA PHE A 78 -3.70 2.51 9.12
C PHE A 78 -4.01 3.79 9.90
N GLY A 79 -2.99 4.35 10.56
CA GLY A 79 -3.20 5.46 11.49
C GLY A 79 -3.81 4.99 12.80
N SER A 80 -3.24 5.46 13.91
CA SER A 80 -3.82 5.43 15.24
C SER A 80 -4.70 6.66 15.44
#